data_AF-A0ABD2W199-F1
#
_entry.id   AF-A0ABD2W199-F1
#
_cell.length_a   1.000
_cell.length_b   1.000
_cell.length_c   1.000
_cell.angle_alpha   90.00
_cell.angle_beta   90.00
_cell.angle_gamma   90.00
#
_symmetry.space_group_name_H-M   'P 1'
#
loop_
_entity.id
_entity.type
_entity.pdbx_description
1 polymer ?
#
loop_
_entity_poly.entity_id
_entity_poly.type
_entity_poly.pdbx_seq_one_letter_code
_entity_poly.pdbx_strand_id
1 'polypeptide(L)'
;MFPYVCLATMPLFCRRYDWPRKLFQRKGGPRLHSPTTTTTTASAEPMMRYADRGDDNNSSKSGKKDLPLVRDNDRVGTMSRRRERRKRAVMTVSKSQRLVVALLMAHVALQLFLPYSHFVTKGYNNWVSGMYGYSWDMMVHAWDVAHVVVRVRDNERGQDHYLDPGVWTLNDRWARHPDMVRQYAHCVKENLEKSPLNNGLSSNISIYVDVWCSLNGRFQQRLFDPRVDLLTVDWHPLRPASYLMPLLEQFTAYRPELDRIERETLAWSKSSDVLFVADYPGLSLEQYLGRELDNVTLRLIEGKIAVEQAEEDEDEEDEEEEEEGGGGGGEVGCKSGGGRELRTIVLDARATTTLSLRTGRYHKVRTLGRHPACYAYTFVNRTMAQKQLAAAAAASSSSLHHQQHQRRRPV
;
A
#
# COMPACT_ATOMS: atom_id res chain seq x y z
N MET A 1 10.86 8.07 4.30
CA MET A 1 12.26 8.01 4.77
C MET A 1 12.88 6.73 4.22
N PHE A 2 13.93 6.87 3.43
CA PHE A 2 14.34 5.85 2.47
C PHE A 2 15.11 4.65 3.10
N PRO A 3 14.62 3.41 2.95
CA PRO A 3 15.09 2.24 3.70
C PRO A 3 16.54 1.83 3.40
N TYR A 4 17.07 2.11 2.20
CA TYR A 4 18.46 1.80 1.87
C TYR A 4 19.48 2.72 2.53
N VAL A 5 19.09 3.98 2.80
CA VAL A 5 19.93 4.91 3.57
C VAL A 5 19.95 4.46 5.02
N CYS A 6 18.81 4.01 5.56
CA CYS A 6 18.78 3.37 6.87
C CYS A 6 19.67 2.11 6.89
N LEU A 7 19.61 1.22 5.90
CA LEU A 7 20.51 0.05 5.82
C LEU A 7 22.00 0.43 5.69
N ALA A 8 22.33 1.46 4.89
CA ALA A 8 23.70 1.94 4.73
C ALA A 8 24.23 2.73 5.94
N THR A 9 23.33 3.34 6.72
CA THR A 9 23.65 4.10 7.94
C THR A 9 23.47 3.30 9.23
N MET A 10 22.80 2.15 9.19
CA MET A 10 22.69 1.22 10.33
C MET A 10 24.07 0.86 10.91
N PRO A 11 25.13 0.61 10.11
CA PRO A 11 26.47 0.41 10.64
C PRO A 11 27.10 1.66 11.29
N LEU A 12 26.64 2.87 10.94
CA LEU A 12 27.13 4.14 11.50
C LEU A 12 26.44 4.48 12.85
N PHE A 13 25.20 4.05 13.04
CA PHE A 13 24.40 4.34 14.24
C PHE A 13 24.33 3.18 15.24
N CYS A 14 24.58 1.94 14.82
CA CYS A 14 24.76 0.80 15.72
C CYS A 14 26.17 0.86 16.34
N ARG A 15 26.24 1.45 17.53
CA ARG A 15 27.43 1.77 18.36
C ARG A 15 28.31 0.58 18.79
N ARG A 16 28.41 -0.51 18.03
CA ARG A 16 29.07 -1.76 18.50
C ARG A 16 29.91 -2.54 17.49
N TYR A 17 30.40 -1.93 16.41
CA TYR A 17 31.34 -2.63 15.53
C TYR A 17 32.46 -1.73 15.00
N ASP A 18 33.58 -1.72 15.74
CA ASP A 18 34.86 -1.08 15.36
C ASP A 18 35.61 -1.79 14.20
N TRP A 19 34.92 -2.60 13.40
CA TRP A 19 35.56 -3.39 12.34
C TRP A 19 36.30 -2.54 11.28
N PRO A 20 35.85 -1.32 10.91
CA PRO A 20 36.62 -0.48 9.98
C PRO A 20 37.95 -0.04 10.60
N ARG A 21 37.96 0.32 11.89
CA ARG A 21 39.19 0.69 12.62
C ARG A 21 40.17 -0.46 12.71
N LYS A 22 39.70 -1.68 12.95
CA LYS A 22 40.55 -2.90 12.96
C LYS A 22 41.14 -3.22 11.58
N LEU A 23 40.40 -2.94 10.51
CA LEU A 23 40.88 -3.11 9.14
C LEU A 23 42.02 -2.14 8.79
N PHE A 24 41.92 -0.88 9.26
CA PHE A 24 42.95 0.15 9.06
C PHE A 24 44.15 0.01 10.00
N GLN A 25 44.04 -0.71 11.13
CA GLN A 25 45.17 -1.03 12.00
C GLN A 25 46.03 -2.18 11.47
N ARG A 26 45.44 -3.13 10.73
CA ARG A 26 46.14 -4.33 10.23
C ARG A 26 46.97 -4.09 8.97
N LYS A 27 46.70 -3.01 8.22
CA LYS A 27 47.53 -2.55 7.10
C LYS A 27 48.16 -1.23 7.53
N GLY A 28 49.44 -1.24 7.90
CA GLY A 28 50.18 -0.13 8.53
C GLY A 28 50.08 1.22 7.80
N GLY A 29 48.98 1.95 8.02
CA GLY A 29 48.74 3.32 7.57
C GLY A 29 49.14 4.35 8.66
N PRO A 30 49.29 5.63 8.28
CA PRO A 30 49.89 6.64 9.14
C PRO A 30 49.03 6.91 10.38
N ARG A 31 49.68 6.93 11.56
CA ARG A 31 49.07 7.16 12.86
C ARG A 31 48.44 8.56 12.90
N LEU A 32 47.11 8.64 13.00
CA LEU A 32 46.42 9.86 13.37
C LEU A 32 46.70 10.14 14.85
N HIS A 33 47.33 11.28 15.15
CA HIS A 33 47.43 11.80 16.51
C HIS A 33 46.02 12.11 17.04
N SER A 34 45.65 11.46 18.14
CA SER A 34 44.49 11.83 18.96
C SER A 34 44.82 13.10 19.77
N PRO A 35 43.90 14.07 19.90
CA PRO A 35 44.05 15.12 20.88
C PRO A 35 43.88 14.52 22.29
N THR A 36 44.82 14.82 23.17
CA THR A 36 44.77 14.47 24.59
C THR A 36 43.65 15.27 25.26
N THR A 37 42.56 14.63 25.64
CA THR A 37 41.59 15.17 26.60
C THR A 37 41.97 14.64 27.98
N THR A 38 42.44 15.52 28.86
CA THR A 38 42.66 15.22 30.27
C THR A 38 41.33 15.03 30.98
N THR A 39 41.18 13.87 31.60
CA THR A 39 40.10 13.47 32.49
C THR A 39 40.14 14.27 33.79
N THR A 40 39.01 14.84 34.21
CA THR A 40 38.75 15.07 35.64
C THR A 40 37.40 14.44 35.98
N THR A 41 37.48 13.35 36.72
CA THR A 41 36.41 12.62 37.40
C THR A 41 35.69 13.51 38.40
N ALA A 42 34.35 13.49 38.36
CA ALA A 42 33.48 14.03 39.41
C ALA A 42 32.87 12.87 40.20
N SER A 43 32.97 12.93 41.52
CA SER A 43 32.14 12.25 42.52
C SER A 43 32.55 12.86 43.86
N ALA A 44 31.70 13.31 44.76
CA ALA A 44 30.27 13.56 44.83
C ALA A 44 30.15 14.62 45.96
N GLU A 45 29.04 15.36 46.06
CA GLU A 45 28.37 15.62 47.35
C GLU A 45 27.10 16.47 47.13
N PRO A 46 26.14 16.42 48.09
CA PRO A 46 24.73 16.55 47.77
C PRO A 46 24.12 17.92 48.16
N MET A 47 22.91 18.09 47.65
CA MET A 47 21.76 18.74 48.29
C MET A 47 21.63 20.27 48.31
N MET A 48 20.43 20.65 47.87
CA MET A 48 19.58 21.74 48.35
C MET A 48 19.71 23.17 47.78
N ARG A 49 18.67 23.50 46.99
CA ARG A 49 17.84 24.71 46.98
C ARG A 49 18.48 26.09 47.26
N TYR A 50 18.40 26.92 46.21
CA TYR A 50 17.86 28.28 46.14
C TYR A 50 17.79 29.12 47.44
N ALA A 51 18.52 30.24 47.44
CA ALA A 51 18.02 31.62 47.40
C ALA A 51 19.25 32.55 47.55
N ASP A 52 19.56 33.37 46.54
CA ASP A 52 19.13 34.76 46.34
C ASP A 52 19.92 35.79 47.18
N ARG A 53 20.39 36.81 46.43
CA ARG A 53 20.75 38.19 46.81
C ARG A 53 21.98 38.53 47.64
N GLY A 54 22.65 39.57 47.14
CA GLY A 54 23.27 40.65 47.92
C GLY A 54 24.77 40.74 47.70
N ASP A 55 25.23 41.51 46.71
CA ASP A 55 25.63 42.93 46.80
C ASP A 55 27.09 43.14 47.24
N ASP A 56 27.78 43.91 46.39
CA ASP A 56 28.79 44.92 46.70
C ASP A 56 30.19 44.61 47.30
N ASN A 57 31.16 45.17 46.55
CA ASN A 57 32.25 46.03 47.03
C ASN A 57 33.55 45.45 47.65
N ASN A 58 34.59 45.57 46.82
CA ASN A 58 35.72 46.49 46.99
C ASN A 58 36.97 46.08 47.81
N SER A 59 38.07 46.55 47.24
CA SER A 59 39.36 46.90 47.84
C SER A 59 40.45 45.83 47.86
N SER A 60 41.50 46.09 47.07
CA SER A 60 42.86 45.68 47.41
C SER A 60 43.75 46.92 47.35
N LYS A 61 44.39 47.21 48.48
CA LYS A 61 45.51 48.15 48.60
C LYS A 61 46.77 47.30 48.73
N SER A 62 47.74 47.54 47.86
CA SER A 62 49.10 47.01 47.95
C SER A 62 50.06 48.18 47.92
N GLY A 63 51.02 48.17 48.85
CA GLY A 63 52.29 48.88 48.72
C GLY A 63 53.41 47.90 49.08
N LYS A 64 54.70 48.12 48.77
CA LYS A 64 55.48 48.97 47.87
C LYS A 64 56.95 48.65 48.27
N LYS A 65 57.90 48.57 47.32
CA LYS A 65 59.34 48.99 47.43
C LYS A 65 60.19 48.43 46.25
N ASP A 66 60.45 49.27 45.25
CA ASP A 66 61.75 49.80 44.73
C ASP A 66 62.97 48.85 44.66
N LEU A 67 63.93 48.82 43.70
CA LEU A 67 64.47 49.58 42.52
C LEU A 67 65.68 48.70 42.00
N PRO A 68 66.50 48.98 40.96
CA PRO A 68 66.44 49.95 39.86
C PRO A 68 66.71 49.39 38.42
N LEU A 69 66.61 50.33 37.47
CA LEU A 69 66.88 50.34 36.03
C LEU A 69 68.36 50.22 35.64
N VAL A 70 68.66 49.65 34.46
CA VAL A 70 69.61 50.20 33.47
C VAL A 70 69.15 49.84 32.06
N ARG A 71 69.15 50.83 31.17
CA ARG A 71 68.89 50.77 29.73
C ARG A 71 70.23 50.95 29.02
N ASP A 72 70.53 50.11 28.04
CA ASP A 72 71.54 50.43 27.03
C ASP A 72 71.00 50.19 25.62
N ASN A 73 71.33 51.14 24.76
CA ASN A 73 70.89 51.31 23.39
C ASN A 73 72.04 50.87 22.49
N ASP A 74 71.78 50.12 21.42
CA ASP A 74 72.48 50.23 20.11
C ASP A 74 72.22 48.99 19.24
N ARG A 75 71.51 49.19 18.13
CA ARG A 75 71.99 48.93 16.75
C ARG A 75 70.85 49.02 15.75
N VAL A 76 70.91 50.09 14.97
CA VAL A 76 70.28 50.24 13.67
C VAL A 76 70.84 49.16 12.72
N GLY A 77 69.96 48.44 12.05
CA GLY A 77 70.32 47.58 10.93
C GLY A 77 69.41 46.37 10.81
N THR A 78 68.74 46.23 9.66
CA THR A 78 68.09 44.99 9.19
C THR A 78 66.76 44.55 9.83
N MET A 79 65.75 45.41 9.85
CA MET A 79 64.33 44.98 10.02
C MET A 79 63.44 45.31 8.81
N SER A 80 64.01 45.49 7.61
CA SER A 80 63.26 45.73 6.37
C SER A 80 63.05 44.47 5.50
N ARG A 81 63.58 43.30 5.88
CA ARG A 81 63.45 42.07 5.05
C ARG A 81 62.67 40.90 5.66
N ARG A 82 61.99 41.10 6.79
CA ARG A 82 61.23 40.02 7.47
C ARG A 82 59.72 40.06 7.26
N ARG A 83 59.20 41.00 6.46
CA ARG A 83 57.75 41.16 6.22
C ARG A 83 57.22 40.56 4.92
N GLU A 84 58.07 40.05 4.02
CA GLU A 84 57.66 39.63 2.66
C GLU A 84 57.69 38.11 2.40
N ARG A 85 57.52 37.26 3.42
CA ARG A 85 57.40 35.81 3.21
C ARG A 85 56.33 35.15 4.11
N ARG A 86 55.12 35.73 4.14
CA ARG A 86 53.92 34.88 4.30
C ARG A 86 53.78 34.09 2.99
N LYS A 87 54.50 32.97 2.88
CA LYS A 87 54.20 31.95 1.86
C LYS A 87 52.71 31.65 2.04
N ARG A 88 51.87 32.04 1.07
CA ARG A 88 50.53 31.45 0.93
C ARG A 88 50.78 29.95 0.82
N ALA A 89 50.60 29.23 1.92
CA ALA A 89 50.61 27.79 1.90
C ALA A 89 49.44 27.41 1.00
N VAL A 90 49.74 27.09 -0.26
CA VAL A 90 48.78 26.49 -1.17
C VAL A 90 48.40 25.18 -0.51
N MET A 91 47.22 25.13 0.11
CA MET A 91 46.72 23.93 0.75
C MET A 91 46.51 22.88 -0.34
N THR A 92 47.47 21.98 -0.51
CA THR A 92 47.36 20.88 -1.46
C THR A 92 46.42 19.83 -0.88
N VAL A 93 45.28 19.63 -1.53
CA VAL A 93 44.26 18.66 -1.09
C VAL A 93 44.86 17.26 -1.01
N SER A 94 44.77 16.62 0.17
CA SER A 94 45.27 15.27 0.42
C SER A 94 44.50 14.22 -0.39
N LYS A 95 45.16 13.11 -0.77
CA LYS A 95 44.51 11.98 -1.47
C LYS A 95 43.35 11.39 -0.67
N SER A 96 43.46 11.37 0.66
CA SER A 96 42.36 10.92 1.54
C SER A 96 41.17 11.87 1.52
N GLN A 97 41.41 13.19 1.47
CA GLN A 97 40.35 14.20 1.34
C GLN A 97 39.66 14.10 -0.03
N ARG A 98 40.42 13.87 -1.11
CA ARG A 98 39.84 13.63 -2.45
C ARG A 98 38.95 12.38 -2.48
N LEU A 99 39.36 11.30 -1.81
CA LEU A 99 38.55 10.09 -1.69
C LEU A 99 37.26 10.34 -0.91
N VAL A 100 37.33 11.05 0.22
CA VAL A 100 36.15 11.40 1.02
C VAL A 100 35.18 12.27 0.21
N VAL A 101 35.68 13.28 -0.48
CA VAL A 101 34.86 14.13 -1.36
C VAL A 101 34.24 13.31 -2.50
N ALA A 102 34.99 12.38 -3.12
CA ALA A 102 34.46 11.51 -4.16
C ALA A 102 33.33 10.61 -3.64
N LEU A 103 33.46 10.06 -2.43
CA LEU A 103 32.41 9.25 -1.80
C LEU A 103 31.17 10.09 -1.45
N LEU A 104 31.35 11.32 -0.95
CA LEU A 104 30.23 12.23 -0.69
C LEU A 104 29.53 12.66 -1.98
N MET A 105 30.28 12.97 -3.03
CA MET A 105 29.72 13.30 -4.35
C MET A 105 28.99 12.09 -4.95
N ALA A 106 29.53 10.88 -4.82
CA ALA A 106 28.86 9.66 -5.24
C ALA A 106 27.57 9.42 -4.43
N HIS A 107 27.58 9.70 -3.13
CA HIS A 107 26.38 9.61 -2.29
C HIS A 107 25.31 10.61 -2.74
N VAL A 108 25.67 11.88 -2.95
CA VAL A 108 24.73 12.90 -3.44
C VAL A 108 24.20 12.53 -4.82
N ALA A 109 25.06 12.08 -5.73
CA ALA A 109 24.65 11.60 -7.04
C ALA A 109 23.68 10.41 -6.93
N LEU A 110 23.93 9.46 -6.03
CA LEU A 110 23.04 8.32 -5.79
C LEU A 110 21.67 8.78 -5.23
N GLN A 111 21.65 9.69 -4.27
CA GLN A 111 20.40 10.23 -3.69
C GLN A 111 19.58 11.03 -4.71
N LEU A 112 20.22 11.69 -5.67
CA LEU A 112 19.53 12.36 -6.77
C LEU A 112 19.14 11.38 -7.88
N PHE A 113 19.93 10.33 -8.12
CA PHE A 113 19.70 9.37 -9.20
C PHE A 113 18.56 8.40 -8.88
N LEU A 114 18.58 7.81 -7.68
CA LEU A 114 17.62 6.77 -7.29
C LEU A 114 16.16 7.21 -7.47
N PRO A 115 15.70 8.40 -7.00
CA PRO A 115 14.31 8.79 -7.19
C PRO A 115 13.88 8.83 -8.67
N TYR A 116 14.80 9.13 -9.60
CA TYR A 116 14.52 9.22 -11.04
C TYR A 116 14.94 7.97 -11.82
N SER A 117 15.27 6.86 -11.14
CA SER A 117 15.75 5.62 -11.76
C SER A 117 14.68 4.77 -12.46
N HIS A 118 13.52 5.36 -12.78
CA HIS A 118 12.37 4.72 -13.44
C HIS A 118 12.68 4.03 -14.77
N PHE A 119 13.76 4.45 -15.43
CA PHE A 119 14.23 3.83 -16.66
C PHE A 119 14.94 2.48 -16.44
N VAL A 120 15.48 2.23 -15.23
CA VAL A 120 16.14 0.96 -14.86
C VAL A 120 15.17 0.04 -14.14
N THR A 121 14.46 0.57 -13.13
CA THR A 121 13.54 -0.22 -12.32
C THR A 121 12.15 0.39 -12.42
N LYS A 122 11.22 -0.33 -13.06
CA LYS A 122 9.83 0.13 -13.19
C LYS A 122 9.04 0.09 -11.86
N GLY A 123 9.57 -0.52 -10.80
CA GLY A 123 9.02 -0.39 -9.44
C GLY A 123 7.79 -1.27 -9.16
N TYR A 124 7.45 -1.46 -7.87
CA TYR A 124 6.11 -1.91 -7.40
C TYR A 124 5.08 -0.77 -7.31
N ASN A 125 5.39 0.39 -7.88
CA ASN A 125 4.65 1.62 -7.58
C ASN A 125 3.39 1.72 -8.42
N ASN A 126 3.50 1.29 -9.67
CA ASN A 126 2.44 1.44 -10.65
C ASN A 126 1.75 0.10 -10.89
N TRP A 127 0.84 0.09 -11.87
CA TRP A 127 0.18 -1.11 -12.40
C TRP A 127 1.12 -2.12 -13.08
N VAL A 128 2.44 -2.00 -12.91
CA VAL A 128 3.44 -2.82 -13.60
C VAL A 128 4.28 -3.56 -12.58
N SER A 129 4.69 -4.78 -12.93
CA SER A 129 5.65 -5.56 -12.17
C SER A 129 7.06 -4.95 -12.22
N GLY A 130 7.70 -4.78 -11.07
CA GLY A 130 9.11 -4.43 -10.99
C GLY A 130 9.68 -4.65 -9.60
N MET A 131 11.01 -4.56 -9.44
CA MET A 131 11.65 -4.56 -8.12
C MET A 131 11.12 -3.41 -7.25
N TYR A 132 11.07 -3.58 -5.92
CA TYR A 132 10.70 -2.51 -4.98
C TYR A 132 11.71 -1.39 -5.07
N GLY A 133 11.36 -0.39 -5.89
CA GLY A 133 12.27 0.61 -6.40
C GLY A 133 12.16 1.87 -5.59
N TYR A 134 13.28 2.38 -5.12
CA TYR A 134 13.38 3.76 -4.63
C TYR A 134 12.95 4.67 -5.78
N SER A 135 11.74 5.21 -5.71
CA SER A 135 11.23 6.21 -6.65
C SER A 135 10.57 7.33 -5.88
N TRP A 136 10.40 8.46 -6.56
CA TRP A 136 9.63 9.57 -5.99
C TRP A 136 8.13 9.26 -5.90
N ASP A 137 7.59 8.39 -6.76
CA ASP A 137 6.15 8.09 -6.88
C ASP A 137 5.65 6.97 -5.94
N MET A 138 6.50 6.41 -5.07
CA MET A 138 6.14 5.27 -4.21
C MET A 138 4.89 5.49 -3.34
N MET A 139 4.61 6.71 -2.89
CA MET A 139 3.46 7.01 -2.00
C MET A 139 2.25 7.63 -2.70
N VAL A 140 2.19 7.60 -4.03
CA VAL A 140 1.12 8.28 -4.79
C VAL A 140 -0.05 7.32 -5.15
N HIS A 141 -0.05 6.12 -4.59
CA HIS A 141 -0.95 5.03 -5.00
C HIS A 141 -1.85 4.56 -3.86
N ALA A 142 -3.13 4.84 -3.99
CA ALA A 142 -4.22 4.22 -3.24
C ALA A 142 -4.77 3.06 -4.06
N TRP A 143 -4.56 1.85 -3.57
CA TRP A 143 -5.11 0.62 -4.12
C TRP A 143 -6.34 0.23 -3.32
N ASP A 144 -7.43 -0.06 -4.02
CA ASP A 144 -8.64 -0.61 -3.44
C ASP A 144 -8.94 -1.96 -4.09
N VAL A 145 -8.96 -3.04 -3.30
CA VAL A 145 -9.18 -4.40 -3.77
C VAL A 145 -10.63 -4.75 -3.51
N ALA A 146 -11.40 -4.90 -4.59
CA ALA A 146 -12.84 -5.07 -4.50
C ALA A 146 -13.25 -6.55 -4.40
N HIS A 147 -12.62 -7.41 -5.20
CA HIS A 147 -13.01 -8.81 -5.31
C HIS A 147 -11.80 -9.68 -5.64
N VAL A 148 -11.70 -10.83 -4.97
CA VAL A 148 -10.63 -11.81 -5.17
C VAL A 148 -11.24 -13.21 -5.22
N VAL A 149 -11.01 -13.92 -6.32
CA VAL A 149 -11.42 -15.32 -6.49
C VAL A 149 -10.18 -16.17 -6.69
N VAL A 150 -10.05 -17.21 -5.89
CA VAL A 150 -9.02 -18.24 -6.06
C VAL A 150 -9.72 -19.52 -6.50
N ARG A 151 -9.51 -19.92 -7.76
CA ARG A 151 -10.09 -21.13 -8.35
C ARG A 151 -8.99 -22.18 -8.52
N VAL A 152 -9.21 -23.34 -7.90
CA VAL A 152 -8.36 -24.53 -8.02
C VAL A 152 -9.08 -25.54 -8.91
N ARG A 153 -8.47 -25.86 -10.06
CA ARG A 153 -8.96 -26.85 -11.00
C ARG A 153 -8.23 -28.17 -10.74
N ASP A 154 -8.98 -29.23 -10.45
CA ASP A 154 -8.47 -30.59 -10.52
C ASP A 154 -8.46 -31.04 -11.97
N ASN A 155 -7.27 -31.27 -12.53
CA ASN A 155 -7.10 -31.62 -13.93
C ASN A 155 -7.46 -33.08 -14.24
N GLU A 156 -7.46 -33.97 -13.24
CA GLU A 156 -7.82 -35.37 -13.42
C GLU A 156 -9.34 -35.56 -13.37
N ARG A 157 -10.00 -34.89 -12.42
CA ARG A 157 -11.46 -35.00 -12.22
C ARG A 157 -12.25 -33.98 -13.03
N GLY A 158 -11.60 -32.93 -13.50
CA GLY A 158 -12.25 -31.83 -14.21
C GLY A 158 -13.23 -31.06 -13.33
N GLN A 159 -12.94 -30.92 -12.04
CA GLN A 159 -13.77 -30.17 -11.08
C GLN A 159 -13.07 -28.87 -10.68
N ASP A 160 -13.86 -27.81 -10.50
CA ASP A 160 -13.39 -26.52 -10.00
C ASP A 160 -13.79 -26.36 -8.53
N HIS A 161 -12.82 -26.01 -7.70
CA HIS A 161 -12.99 -25.69 -6.29
C HIS A 161 -12.62 -24.23 -6.07
N TYR A 162 -13.45 -23.52 -5.31
CA TYR A 162 -13.21 -22.14 -4.96
C TYR A 162 -12.70 -22.07 -3.52
N LEU A 163 -11.62 -21.32 -3.32
CA LEU A 163 -11.00 -21.16 -2.01
C LEU A 163 -11.19 -19.74 -1.52
N ASP A 164 -11.39 -19.61 -0.20
CA ASP A 164 -11.31 -18.32 0.46
C ASP A 164 -9.83 -17.82 0.38
N PRO A 165 -9.59 -16.62 -0.18
CA PRO A 165 -8.26 -16.04 -0.29
C PRO A 165 -7.50 -15.98 1.06
N GLY A 166 -8.23 -15.86 2.18
CA GLY A 166 -7.68 -15.68 3.52
C GLY A 166 -7.25 -16.97 4.26
N VAL A 167 -7.51 -18.17 3.71
CA VAL A 167 -7.39 -19.45 4.45
C VAL A 167 -5.99 -19.67 5.04
N TRP A 168 -4.92 -19.36 4.30
CA TRP A 168 -3.53 -19.59 4.74
C TRP A 168 -2.69 -18.32 4.86
N THR A 169 -3.22 -17.17 4.46
CA THR A 169 -2.51 -15.90 4.55
C THR A 169 -3.42 -14.80 5.05
N LEU A 170 -3.08 -14.21 6.19
CA LEU A 170 -3.77 -13.03 6.73
C LEU A 170 -3.40 -11.74 5.98
N ASN A 171 -2.34 -11.77 5.17
CA ASN A 171 -1.84 -10.63 4.42
C ASN A 171 -2.46 -10.63 3.03
N ASP A 172 -2.94 -9.48 2.56
CA ASP A 172 -3.58 -9.26 1.26
C ASP A 172 -2.62 -8.70 0.19
N ARG A 173 -1.36 -8.39 0.56
CA ARG A 173 -0.38 -7.79 -0.35
C ARG A 173 -0.13 -8.62 -1.60
N TRP A 174 -0.29 -9.94 -1.51
CA TRP A 174 -0.11 -10.82 -2.66
C TRP A 174 -1.10 -10.55 -3.79
N ALA A 175 -2.32 -10.08 -3.45
CA ALA A 175 -3.36 -9.80 -4.44
C ALA A 175 -3.01 -8.61 -5.34
N ARG A 176 -2.04 -7.76 -4.92
CA ARG A 176 -1.65 -6.54 -5.65
C ARG A 176 -0.36 -6.70 -6.45
N HIS A 177 0.32 -7.84 -6.30
CA HIS A 177 1.71 -7.98 -6.73
C HIS A 177 1.93 -9.29 -7.49
N PRO A 178 2.45 -9.24 -8.73
CA PRO A 178 2.53 -10.42 -9.58
C PRO A 178 3.47 -11.51 -9.05
N ASP A 179 4.63 -11.13 -8.52
CA ASP A 179 5.55 -12.11 -7.92
C ASP A 179 4.93 -12.81 -6.71
N MET A 180 4.18 -12.06 -5.91
CA MET A 180 3.57 -12.55 -4.68
C MET A 180 2.33 -13.40 -4.97
N VAL A 181 1.52 -13.09 -5.99
CA VAL A 181 0.38 -13.96 -6.37
C VAL A 181 0.87 -15.33 -6.84
N ARG A 182 2.00 -15.39 -7.53
CA ARG A 182 2.65 -16.67 -7.89
C ARG A 182 3.14 -17.43 -6.65
N GLN A 183 3.78 -16.74 -5.71
CA GLN A 183 4.19 -17.36 -4.43
C GLN A 183 2.97 -17.87 -3.64
N TYR A 184 1.88 -17.11 -3.65
CA TYR A 184 0.62 -17.51 -3.03
C TYR A 184 0.04 -18.77 -3.69
N ALA A 185 0.04 -18.86 -5.02
CA ALA A 185 -0.42 -20.07 -5.72
C ALA A 185 0.41 -21.32 -5.32
N HIS A 186 1.74 -21.21 -5.26
CA HIS A 186 2.58 -22.31 -4.76
C HIS A 186 2.31 -22.65 -3.29
N CYS A 187 2.08 -21.64 -2.43
CA CYS A 187 1.71 -21.84 -1.04
C CYS A 187 0.38 -22.60 -0.91
N VAL A 188 -0.63 -22.23 -1.71
CA VAL A 188 -1.91 -22.95 -1.78
C VAL A 188 -1.69 -24.40 -2.18
N LYS A 189 -0.91 -24.66 -3.23
CA LYS A 189 -0.61 -26.04 -3.67
C LYS A 189 0.05 -26.86 -2.55
N GLU A 190 1.11 -26.34 -1.93
CA GLU A 190 1.81 -27.05 -0.87
C GLU A 190 0.94 -27.30 0.36
N ASN A 191 0.07 -26.35 0.71
CA ASN A 191 -0.82 -26.49 1.87
C ASN A 191 -1.98 -27.44 1.57
N LEU A 192 -2.50 -27.46 0.35
CA LEU A 192 -3.44 -28.48 -0.09
C LEU A 192 -2.78 -29.84 0.06
N GLU A 193 -1.62 -30.09 -0.55
CA GLU A 193 -0.85 -31.36 -0.46
C GLU A 193 -0.62 -31.85 1.00
N LYS A 194 -0.44 -30.94 1.95
CA LYS A 194 -0.24 -31.27 3.38
C LYS A 194 -1.55 -31.41 4.18
N SER A 195 -2.65 -30.84 3.70
CA SER A 195 -3.89 -30.73 4.46
C SER A 195 -4.72 -32.02 4.39
N PRO A 196 -5.41 -32.41 5.47
CA PRO A 196 -6.38 -33.50 5.45
C PRO A 196 -7.62 -33.21 4.57
N LEU A 197 -7.76 -31.97 4.05
CA LEU A 197 -8.76 -31.64 3.01
C LEU A 197 -8.49 -32.31 1.66
N ASN A 198 -7.35 -33.00 1.47
CA ASN A 198 -7.02 -33.73 0.25
C ASN A 198 -7.83 -34.99 -0.02
N ASN A 199 -8.78 -35.37 0.83
CA ASN A 199 -9.50 -36.65 0.72
C ASN A 199 -10.32 -36.82 -0.58
N GLY A 200 -10.28 -35.85 -1.50
CA GLY A 200 -10.75 -36.01 -2.87
C GLY A 200 -10.04 -35.17 -3.92
N LEU A 201 -8.89 -34.54 -3.62
CA LEU A 201 -8.20 -33.68 -4.59
C LEU A 201 -6.98 -34.39 -5.18
N SER A 202 -6.88 -34.47 -6.50
CA SER A 202 -5.73 -35.08 -7.17
C SER A 202 -4.45 -34.24 -7.05
N SER A 203 -3.30 -34.87 -7.29
CA SER A 203 -1.99 -34.18 -7.25
C SER A 203 -1.77 -33.19 -8.40
N ASN A 204 -2.46 -33.40 -9.52
CA ASN A 204 -2.38 -32.55 -10.70
C ASN A 204 -3.46 -31.45 -10.64
N ILE A 205 -3.09 -30.32 -10.04
CA ILE A 205 -3.95 -29.14 -9.92
C ILE A 205 -3.40 -27.97 -10.72
N SER A 206 -4.32 -27.12 -11.17
CA SER A 206 -4.04 -25.80 -11.76
C SER A 206 -4.72 -24.71 -10.96
N ILE A 207 -4.04 -23.58 -10.74
CA ILE A 207 -4.55 -22.50 -9.89
C ILE A 207 -4.71 -21.23 -10.71
N TYR A 208 -5.93 -20.71 -10.70
CA TYR A 208 -6.33 -19.50 -11.39
C TYR A 208 -6.78 -18.47 -10.36
N VAL A 209 -6.32 -17.23 -10.51
CA VAL A 209 -6.65 -16.15 -9.59
C VAL A 209 -7.22 -14.98 -10.37
N ASP A 210 -8.37 -14.49 -9.91
CA ASP A 210 -9.04 -13.31 -10.45
C ASP A 210 -9.07 -12.23 -9.38
N VAL A 211 -8.31 -11.14 -9.58
CA VAL A 211 -8.28 -10.00 -8.65
C VAL A 211 -8.79 -8.77 -9.37
N TRP A 212 -9.77 -8.11 -8.76
CA TRP A 212 -10.30 -6.83 -9.18
C TRP A 212 -9.83 -5.74 -8.24
N CYS A 213 -9.20 -4.71 -8.81
CA CYS A 213 -8.75 -3.57 -8.02
C CYS A 213 -8.93 -2.25 -8.76
N SER A 214 -9.10 -1.19 -7.98
CA SER A 214 -9.03 0.20 -8.41
C SER A 214 -7.69 0.82 -8.00
N LEU A 215 -7.13 1.62 -8.90
CA LEU A 215 -5.93 2.42 -8.65
C LEU A 215 -6.27 3.91 -8.70
N ASN A 216 -6.17 4.59 -7.57
CA ASN A 216 -6.41 6.03 -7.41
C ASN A 216 -7.82 6.46 -7.86
N GLY A 217 -8.86 5.69 -7.51
CA GLY A 217 -10.25 6.00 -7.86
C GLY A 217 -10.56 5.88 -9.36
N ARG A 218 -9.80 5.06 -10.09
CA ARG A 218 -10.16 4.67 -11.47
C ARG A 218 -11.24 3.58 -11.45
N PHE A 219 -11.72 3.19 -12.62
CA PHE A 219 -12.50 1.96 -12.78
C PHE A 219 -11.79 0.78 -12.11
N GLN A 220 -12.56 -0.07 -11.45
CA GLN A 220 -12.11 -1.38 -11.01
C GLN A 220 -11.90 -2.25 -12.23
N GLN A 221 -10.72 -2.85 -12.34
CA GLN A 221 -10.36 -3.72 -13.45
C GLN A 221 -9.56 -4.91 -12.95
N ARG A 222 -9.48 -5.96 -13.76
CA ARG A 222 -8.69 -7.14 -13.44
C ARG A 222 -7.21 -6.79 -13.42
N LEU A 223 -6.51 -7.26 -12.39
CA LEU A 223 -5.06 -7.16 -12.28
C LEU A 223 -4.34 -8.32 -12.97
N PHE A 224 -4.87 -9.54 -12.84
CA PHE A 224 -4.28 -10.76 -13.41
C PHE A 224 -5.21 -11.39 -14.44
N ASP A 225 -4.65 -12.09 -15.44
CA ASP A 225 -5.43 -12.86 -16.40
C ASP A 225 -6.00 -14.13 -15.73
N PRO A 226 -7.33 -14.26 -15.55
CA PRO A 226 -7.93 -15.39 -14.85
C PRO A 226 -7.87 -16.71 -15.64
N ARG A 227 -7.36 -16.69 -16.87
CA ARG A 227 -7.25 -17.87 -17.75
C ARG A 227 -5.88 -18.54 -17.67
N VAL A 228 -4.93 -17.93 -16.99
CA VAL A 228 -3.54 -18.41 -16.92
C VAL A 228 -3.32 -19.17 -15.60
N ASP A 229 -2.72 -20.37 -15.69
CA ASP A 229 -2.36 -21.17 -14.52
C ASP A 229 -1.09 -20.63 -13.85
N LEU A 230 -1.25 -20.05 -12.66
CA LEU A 230 -0.18 -19.42 -11.89
C LEU A 230 0.89 -20.38 -11.39
N LEU A 231 0.66 -21.69 -11.41
CA LEU A 231 1.69 -22.68 -11.07
C LEU A 231 2.72 -22.87 -12.19
N THR A 232 2.36 -22.54 -13.42
CA THR A 232 3.20 -22.75 -14.61
C THR A 232 3.87 -21.48 -15.12
N VAL A 233 3.47 -20.31 -14.62
CA VAL A 233 3.98 -19.03 -15.12
C VAL A 233 5.42 -18.77 -14.71
N ASP A 234 6.17 -18.20 -15.65
CA ASP A 234 7.49 -17.63 -15.40
C ASP A 234 7.37 -16.20 -14.85
N TRP A 235 8.22 -15.89 -13.88
CA TRP A 235 8.36 -14.54 -13.36
C TRP A 235 9.84 -14.16 -13.28
N HIS A 236 10.16 -12.92 -13.63
CA HIS A 236 11.52 -12.39 -13.55
C HIS A 236 11.51 -10.92 -13.12
N PRO A 237 12.40 -10.47 -12.20
CA PRO A 237 12.38 -9.11 -11.65
C PRO A 237 12.55 -7.99 -12.69
N LEU A 238 13.24 -8.28 -13.80
CA LEU A 238 13.57 -7.33 -14.86
C LEU A 238 12.68 -7.47 -16.11
N ARG A 239 11.71 -8.39 -16.12
CA ARG A 239 10.79 -8.58 -17.26
C ARG A 239 9.35 -8.32 -16.80
N PRO A 240 8.48 -7.80 -17.68
CA PRO A 240 7.07 -7.69 -17.37
C PRO A 240 6.47 -9.08 -17.15
N ALA A 241 5.61 -9.22 -16.15
CA ALA A 241 4.85 -10.44 -15.91
C ALA A 241 3.83 -10.65 -17.05
N SER A 242 3.82 -11.83 -17.67
CA SER A 242 2.96 -12.16 -18.82
C SER A 242 1.48 -12.27 -18.48
N TYR A 243 1.17 -12.58 -17.22
CA TYR A 243 -0.18 -12.76 -16.68
C TYR A 243 -0.73 -11.49 -16.02
N LEU A 244 0.02 -10.38 -16.06
CA LEU A 244 -0.44 -9.08 -15.55
C LEU A 244 -1.21 -8.34 -16.65
N MET A 245 -2.43 -7.92 -16.34
CA MET A 245 -3.29 -7.23 -17.31
C MET A 245 -2.86 -5.76 -17.46
N PRO A 246 -2.88 -5.19 -18.68
CA PRO A 246 -2.43 -3.82 -18.91
C PRO A 246 -3.44 -2.80 -18.38
N LEU A 247 -2.96 -1.76 -17.68
CA LEU A 247 -3.83 -0.69 -17.17
C LEU A 247 -4.69 -0.07 -18.29
N LEU A 248 -6.01 0.00 -18.09
CA LEU A 248 -6.95 0.60 -19.04
C LEU A 248 -6.90 2.14 -18.98
N GLU A 249 -5.76 2.70 -19.36
CA GLU A 249 -5.49 4.15 -19.30
C GLU A 249 -6.45 4.98 -20.15
N GLN A 250 -7.00 4.40 -21.23
CA GLN A 250 -7.94 5.06 -22.13
C GLN A 250 -9.20 5.56 -21.40
N PHE A 251 -9.58 4.94 -20.28
CA PHE A 251 -10.74 5.34 -19.50
C PHE A 251 -10.45 6.50 -18.52
N THR A 252 -9.21 6.98 -18.44
CA THR A 252 -8.84 8.11 -17.56
C THR A 252 -9.60 9.39 -17.91
N ALA A 253 -9.96 9.58 -19.19
CA ALA A 253 -10.73 10.73 -19.66
C ALA A 253 -12.15 10.81 -19.06
N TYR A 254 -12.70 9.68 -18.57
CA TYR A 254 -14.04 9.62 -17.99
C TYR A 254 -14.11 10.04 -16.52
N ARG A 255 -13.01 10.47 -15.90
CA ARG A 255 -13.02 10.94 -14.49
C ARG A 255 -14.13 11.97 -14.17
N PRO A 256 -14.34 13.03 -14.99
CA PRO A 256 -15.45 13.95 -14.72
C PRO A 256 -16.83 13.29 -14.80
N GLU A 257 -16.99 12.27 -15.63
CA GLU A 257 -18.25 11.52 -15.76
C GLU A 257 -18.44 10.55 -14.58
N LEU A 258 -17.37 9.90 -14.11
CA LEU A 258 -17.37 9.11 -12.87
C LEU A 258 -17.84 9.97 -11.68
N ASP A 259 -17.22 11.14 -11.49
CA ASP A 259 -17.57 12.08 -10.41
C ASP A 259 -19.02 12.60 -10.54
N ARG A 260 -19.53 12.69 -11.77
CA ARG A 260 -20.92 13.08 -12.03
C ARG A 260 -21.88 11.97 -11.62
N ILE A 261 -21.66 10.75 -12.10
CA ILE A 261 -22.50 9.58 -11.80
C ILE A 261 -22.47 9.29 -10.30
N GLU A 262 -21.30 9.38 -9.65
CA GLU A 262 -21.16 9.19 -8.21
C GLU A 262 -21.98 10.23 -7.44
N ARG A 263 -21.85 11.52 -7.75
CA ARG A 263 -22.66 12.57 -7.08
C ARG A 263 -24.15 12.43 -7.33
N GLU A 264 -24.57 12.09 -8.56
CA GLU A 264 -25.97 11.84 -8.89
C GLU A 264 -26.53 10.67 -8.08
N THR A 265 -25.75 9.58 -7.95
CA THR A 265 -26.15 8.37 -7.21
C THR A 265 -26.20 8.64 -5.71
N LEU A 266 -25.15 9.23 -5.13
CA LEU A 266 -25.08 9.57 -3.70
C LEU A 266 -26.13 10.61 -3.28
N ALA A 267 -26.73 11.34 -4.21
CA ALA A 267 -27.83 12.26 -3.93
C ALA A 267 -29.17 11.53 -3.71
N TRP A 268 -29.32 10.28 -4.14
CA TRP A 268 -30.57 9.51 -3.97
C TRP A 268 -30.84 9.21 -2.50
N SER A 269 -29.83 8.73 -1.77
CA SER A 269 -29.93 8.47 -0.34
C SER A 269 -28.55 8.38 0.32
N LYS A 270 -28.50 8.31 1.64
CA LYS A 270 -27.24 8.06 2.38
C LYS A 270 -26.76 6.61 2.31
N SER A 271 -27.55 5.74 1.70
CA SER A 271 -27.26 4.31 1.55
C SER A 271 -27.13 3.90 0.09
N SER A 272 -27.23 4.84 -0.84
CA SER A 272 -26.89 4.62 -2.25
C SER A 272 -25.39 4.62 -2.43
N ASP A 273 -24.91 3.78 -3.34
CA ASP A 273 -23.50 3.67 -3.68
C ASP A 273 -23.34 3.29 -5.16
N VAL A 274 -22.14 3.50 -5.69
CA VAL A 274 -21.80 3.20 -7.09
C VAL A 274 -20.50 2.40 -7.19
N LEU A 275 -20.52 1.39 -8.07
CA LEU A 275 -19.36 0.58 -8.41
C LEU A 275 -19.00 0.78 -9.89
N PHE A 276 -17.80 1.30 -10.16
CA PHE A 276 -17.32 1.49 -11.52
C PHE A 276 -16.41 0.34 -11.94
N VAL A 277 -16.75 -0.33 -13.03
CA VAL A 277 -16.07 -1.54 -13.51
C VAL A 277 -15.61 -1.34 -14.96
N ALA A 278 -14.42 -1.84 -15.27
CA ALA A 278 -13.90 -1.94 -16.62
C ALA A 278 -13.28 -3.33 -16.83
N ASP A 279 -13.62 -3.98 -17.95
CA ASP A 279 -13.12 -5.33 -18.25
C ASP A 279 -12.66 -5.47 -19.70
N TYR A 280 -11.88 -6.51 -19.95
CA TYR A 280 -11.21 -6.77 -21.22
C TYR A 280 -12.08 -7.61 -22.15
N PRO A 281 -11.89 -7.49 -23.48
CA PRO A 281 -12.62 -8.26 -24.47
C PRO A 281 -12.59 -9.77 -24.22
N GLY A 282 -13.76 -10.41 -24.27
CA GLY A 282 -13.89 -11.86 -24.13
C GLY A 282 -13.80 -12.39 -22.70
N LEU A 283 -13.63 -11.52 -21.71
CA LEU A 283 -13.76 -11.87 -20.29
C LEU A 283 -15.18 -11.61 -19.80
N SER A 284 -15.54 -12.30 -18.71
CA SER A 284 -16.84 -12.17 -18.06
C SER A 284 -16.70 -12.05 -16.55
N LEU A 285 -17.42 -11.10 -15.95
CA LEU A 285 -17.58 -10.95 -14.52
C LEU A 285 -18.91 -11.59 -14.11
N GLU A 286 -18.83 -12.60 -13.25
CA GLU A 286 -19.99 -13.16 -12.58
C GLU A 286 -20.09 -12.58 -11.17
N GLN A 287 -21.25 -12.04 -10.83
CA GLN A 287 -21.49 -11.38 -9.55
C GLN A 287 -22.86 -11.75 -9.00
N TYR A 288 -22.91 -12.12 -7.73
CA TYR A 288 -24.15 -12.25 -6.98
C TYR A 288 -24.58 -10.88 -6.48
N LEU A 289 -25.81 -10.47 -6.81
CA LEU A 289 -26.43 -9.29 -6.22
C LEU A 289 -27.24 -9.74 -5.01
N GLY A 290 -26.83 -9.33 -3.81
CA GLY A 290 -27.53 -9.70 -2.58
C GLY A 290 -28.94 -9.14 -2.49
N ARG A 291 -29.84 -9.87 -1.80
CA ARG A 291 -31.27 -9.51 -1.62
C ARG A 291 -31.45 -8.19 -0.85
N GLU A 292 -30.42 -7.74 -0.15
CA GLU A 292 -30.35 -6.47 0.58
C GLU A 292 -30.15 -5.25 -0.31
N LEU A 293 -29.75 -5.44 -1.56
CA LEU A 293 -29.59 -4.36 -2.52
C LEU A 293 -30.94 -4.00 -3.14
N ASP A 294 -31.10 -2.73 -3.46
CA ASP A 294 -32.29 -2.14 -4.03
C ASP A 294 -31.95 -1.25 -5.21
N ASN A 295 -32.91 -1.10 -6.13
CA ASN A 295 -32.80 -0.22 -7.28
C ASN A 295 -31.48 -0.43 -8.06
N VAL A 296 -31.07 -1.69 -8.19
CA VAL A 296 -29.79 -2.02 -8.84
C VAL A 296 -29.92 -1.76 -10.33
N THR A 297 -29.08 -0.87 -10.84
CA THR A 297 -29.04 -0.51 -12.25
C THR A 297 -27.62 -0.65 -12.76
N LEU A 298 -27.47 -1.35 -13.88
CA LEU A 298 -26.24 -1.43 -14.66
C LEU A 298 -26.29 -0.38 -15.76
N ARG A 299 -25.33 0.54 -15.75
CA ARG A 299 -25.18 1.60 -16.75
C ARG A 299 -23.89 1.43 -17.52
N LEU A 300 -23.98 1.08 -18.79
CA LEU A 300 -22.89 1.07 -19.75
C LEU A 300 -22.43 2.52 -20.04
N ILE A 301 -21.13 2.76 -19.90
CA ILE A 301 -20.50 4.05 -20.15
C ILE A 301 -19.83 4.04 -21.53
N GLU A 302 -19.04 3.00 -21.82
CA GLU A 302 -18.31 2.84 -23.09
C GLU A 302 -18.26 1.36 -23.49
N GLY A 303 -18.31 1.11 -24.80
CA GLY A 303 -18.13 -0.23 -25.37
C GLY A 303 -19.44 -0.99 -25.57
N LYS A 304 -19.36 -2.32 -25.50
CA LYS A 304 -20.49 -3.23 -25.71
C LYS A 304 -20.39 -4.41 -24.75
N ILE A 305 -21.49 -4.75 -24.10
CA ILE A 305 -21.53 -5.85 -23.12
C ILE A 305 -22.76 -6.74 -23.35
N ALA A 306 -22.64 -8.02 -23.01
CA ALA A 306 -23.76 -8.93 -22.85
C ALA A 306 -23.97 -9.20 -21.37
N VAL A 307 -25.21 -9.14 -20.91
CA VAL A 307 -25.63 -9.43 -19.54
C VAL A 307 -26.49 -10.68 -19.59
N GLU A 308 -26.02 -11.74 -18.96
CA GLU A 308 -26.73 -13.02 -18.82
C GLU A 308 -27.36 -13.07 -17.44
N GLN A 309 -28.67 -13.35 -17.39
CA GLN A 309 -29.45 -13.47 -16.16
C GLN A 309 -30.39 -14.69 -16.27
N ALA A 310 -30.54 -15.45 -15.18
CA ALA A 310 -31.52 -16.54 -15.15
C ALA A 310 -32.95 -16.00 -15.25
N GLU A 311 -33.77 -16.57 -16.14
CA GLU A 311 -35.21 -16.28 -16.21
C GLU A 311 -35.94 -16.80 -14.97
N GLU A 312 -37.13 -16.25 -14.73
CA GLU A 312 -37.99 -16.68 -13.63
C GLU A 312 -38.39 -18.14 -13.84
N ASP A 313 -38.31 -18.92 -12.76
CA ASP A 313 -39.39 -19.85 -12.49
C ASP A 313 -40.42 -18.94 -11.79
N GLU A 314 -41.51 -18.59 -12.47
CA GLU A 314 -42.71 -18.14 -11.77
C GLU A 314 -43.08 -19.30 -10.84
N ASP A 315 -43.31 -19.02 -9.55
CA ASP A 315 -43.74 -19.96 -8.51
C ASP A 315 -42.63 -20.73 -7.74
N GLU A 316 -41.89 -20.01 -6.88
CA GLU A 316 -41.59 -20.55 -5.54
C GLU A 316 -41.87 -19.44 -4.53
N GLU A 317 -43.12 -19.39 -4.05
CA GLU A 317 -43.44 -18.80 -2.76
C GLU A 317 -42.67 -19.62 -1.72
N ASP A 318 -41.55 -19.09 -1.21
CA ASP A 318 -40.76 -19.74 -0.16
C ASP A 318 -41.62 -19.84 1.12
N GLU A 319 -42.23 -21.02 1.33
CA GLU A 319 -42.68 -21.47 2.65
C GLU A 319 -41.46 -21.50 3.59
N GLU A 320 -41.53 -20.70 4.65
CA GLU A 320 -40.60 -20.79 5.77
C GLU A 320 -40.87 -22.11 6.53
N GLU A 321 -40.15 -23.18 6.21
CA GLU A 321 -40.08 -24.35 7.09
C GLU A 321 -38.98 -24.14 8.14
N GLU A 322 -39.44 -24.05 9.40
CA GLU A 322 -38.65 -24.11 10.61
C GLU A 322 -37.95 -25.49 10.72
N GLU A 323 -36.61 -25.53 10.65
CA GLU A 323 -35.88 -26.74 11.07
C GLU A 323 -35.70 -26.78 12.60
N GLU A 324 -36.57 -27.54 13.27
CA GLU A 324 -36.23 -28.21 14.52
C GLU A 324 -35.32 -29.42 14.24
N GLY A 325 -34.35 -29.64 15.14
CA GLY A 325 -33.19 -30.48 14.88
C GLY A 325 -33.42 -32.00 14.78
N GLY A 326 -32.51 -32.65 14.08
CA GLY A 326 -32.33 -34.11 14.09
C GLY A 326 -31.17 -34.54 13.22
N GLY A 327 -30.13 -35.11 13.81
CA GLY A 327 -28.90 -35.51 13.11
C GLY A 327 -29.07 -36.71 12.17
N GLY A 328 -28.18 -36.77 11.17
CA GLY A 328 -28.00 -37.95 10.32
C GLY A 328 -27.19 -37.62 9.07
N GLY A 329 -25.98 -38.19 8.96
CA GLY A 329 -25.10 -38.00 7.81
C GLY A 329 -25.65 -38.65 6.53
N GLY A 330 -25.46 -37.97 5.41
CA GLY A 330 -25.74 -38.47 4.06
C GLY A 330 -25.07 -37.57 3.01
N GLU A 331 -24.39 -38.19 2.06
CA GLU A 331 -23.69 -37.57 0.93
C GLU A 331 -24.52 -36.52 0.20
N VAL A 332 -24.03 -35.29 0.13
CA VAL A 332 -24.58 -34.26 -0.78
C VAL A 332 -23.94 -34.44 -2.16
N GLY A 333 -24.49 -35.36 -2.94
CA GLY A 333 -24.26 -35.40 -4.37
C GLY A 333 -24.94 -34.20 -5.03
N CYS A 334 -24.17 -33.31 -5.67
CA CYS A 334 -24.71 -32.30 -6.56
C CYS A 334 -25.41 -32.99 -7.74
N LYS A 335 -26.73 -33.19 -7.63
CA LYS A 335 -27.57 -33.54 -8.77
C LYS A 335 -27.62 -32.34 -9.72
N SER A 336 -26.99 -32.50 -10.88
CA SER A 336 -27.24 -31.67 -12.05
C SER A 336 -28.68 -31.92 -12.50
N GLY A 337 -29.56 -30.95 -12.28
CA GLY A 337 -30.96 -31.01 -12.68
C GLY A 337 -31.50 -29.61 -12.94
N GLY A 338 -32.11 -29.40 -14.12
CA GLY A 338 -32.82 -28.18 -14.51
C GLY A 338 -31.97 -27.19 -15.29
N GLY A 339 -32.04 -27.25 -16.62
CA GLY A 339 -31.48 -26.20 -17.48
C GLY A 339 -32.29 -24.92 -17.32
N ARG A 340 -31.85 -24.02 -16.43
CA ARG A 340 -32.39 -22.66 -16.31
C ARG A 340 -32.17 -21.93 -17.63
N GLU A 341 -33.25 -21.44 -18.23
CA GLU A 341 -33.18 -20.61 -19.42
C GLU A 341 -32.50 -19.27 -19.04
N LEU A 342 -31.39 -18.97 -19.71
CA LEU A 342 -30.57 -17.79 -19.45
C LEU A 342 -30.94 -16.70 -20.46
N ARG A 343 -31.56 -15.62 -19.98
CA ARG A 343 -31.80 -14.44 -20.81
C ARG A 343 -30.50 -13.68 -21.01
N THR A 344 -30.14 -13.45 -22.27
CA THR A 344 -28.99 -12.63 -22.65
C THR A 344 -29.46 -11.28 -23.19
N ILE A 345 -29.07 -10.19 -22.53
CA ILE A 345 -29.39 -8.82 -22.92
C ILE A 345 -28.10 -8.13 -23.37
N VAL A 346 -28.09 -7.55 -24.57
CA VAL A 346 -26.93 -6.84 -25.11
C VAL A 346 -27.10 -5.34 -24.92
N LEU A 347 -26.13 -4.72 -24.26
CA LEU A 347 -26.03 -3.26 -24.11
C LEU A 347 -24.95 -2.74 -25.04
N ASP A 348 -25.23 -1.62 -25.69
CA ASP A 348 -24.34 -0.95 -26.63
C ASP A 348 -24.38 0.54 -26.36
N ALA A 349 -23.21 1.16 -26.14
CA ALA A 349 -23.13 2.57 -25.75
C ALA A 349 -23.78 3.52 -26.77
N ARG A 350 -24.03 3.06 -28.01
CA ARG A 350 -24.69 3.83 -29.07
C ARG A 350 -26.22 3.72 -29.10
N ALA A 351 -26.81 2.81 -28.32
CA ALA A 351 -28.24 2.52 -28.35
C ALA A 351 -28.82 2.41 -26.94
N THR A 352 -28.69 1.24 -26.30
CA THR A 352 -29.22 0.97 -24.96
C THR A 352 -28.08 0.92 -23.97
N THR A 353 -28.10 1.87 -23.02
CA THR A 353 -27.01 2.06 -22.07
C THR A 353 -27.35 1.59 -20.66
N THR A 354 -28.63 1.43 -20.31
CA THR A 354 -29.05 1.12 -18.93
C THR A 354 -29.91 -0.12 -18.86
N LEU A 355 -29.68 -0.94 -17.85
CA LEU A 355 -30.45 -2.15 -17.55
C LEU A 355 -30.68 -2.24 -16.04
N SER A 356 -31.93 -2.40 -15.62
CA SER A 356 -32.24 -2.72 -14.22
C SER A 356 -31.96 -4.19 -13.96
N LEU A 357 -31.26 -4.49 -12.86
CA LEU A 357 -30.91 -5.83 -12.45
C LEU A 357 -31.71 -6.25 -11.24
N ARG A 358 -32.14 -7.52 -11.20
CA ARG A 358 -32.82 -8.08 -10.03
C ARG A 358 -31.82 -8.56 -8.98
N THR A 359 -32.21 -8.50 -7.73
CA THR A 359 -31.40 -8.95 -6.60
C THR A 359 -31.72 -10.39 -6.20
N GLY A 360 -30.89 -10.99 -5.36
CA GLY A 360 -30.98 -12.38 -4.94
C GLY A 360 -30.54 -13.41 -5.97
N ARG A 361 -29.82 -13.01 -7.03
CA ARG A 361 -29.40 -13.88 -8.14
C ARG A 361 -28.02 -13.52 -8.67
N TYR A 362 -27.39 -14.49 -9.35
CA TYR A 362 -26.17 -14.27 -10.10
C TYR A 362 -26.45 -13.62 -11.45
N HIS A 363 -25.56 -12.70 -11.83
CA HIS A 363 -25.55 -12.05 -13.13
C HIS A 363 -24.15 -12.20 -13.71
N LYS A 364 -24.09 -12.41 -15.03
CA LYS A 364 -22.82 -12.52 -15.73
C LYS A 364 -22.72 -11.46 -16.81
N VAL A 365 -21.77 -10.56 -16.66
CA VAL A 365 -21.50 -9.49 -17.62
C VAL A 365 -20.28 -9.88 -18.44
N ARG A 366 -20.46 -10.04 -19.75
CA ARG A 366 -19.40 -10.36 -20.71
C ARG A 366 -19.08 -9.16 -21.57
N THR A 367 -17.80 -8.79 -21.62
CA THR A 367 -17.32 -7.72 -22.51
C THR A 367 -17.27 -8.21 -23.95
N LEU A 368 -18.00 -7.53 -24.83
CA LEU A 368 -18.11 -7.84 -26.25
C LEU A 368 -17.23 -6.91 -27.11
N GLY A 369 -16.89 -7.38 -28.30
CA GLY A 369 -16.14 -6.59 -29.29
C GLY A 369 -14.63 -6.76 -29.18
N ARG A 370 -13.90 -5.83 -29.79
CA ARG A 370 -12.42 -5.84 -29.85
C ARG A 370 -11.76 -4.88 -28.86
N HIS A 371 -12.55 -4.03 -28.21
CA HIS A 371 -12.09 -3.01 -27.28
C HIS A 371 -12.69 -3.25 -25.89
N PRO A 372 -11.96 -2.91 -24.82
CA PRO A 372 -12.48 -2.98 -23.45
C PRO A 372 -13.79 -2.20 -23.31
N ALA A 373 -14.63 -2.59 -22.36
CA ALA A 373 -15.85 -1.88 -22.01
C ALA A 373 -15.78 -1.41 -20.55
N CYS A 374 -16.51 -0.33 -20.24
CA CYS A 374 -16.66 0.14 -18.88
C CYS A 374 -18.13 0.50 -18.57
N TYR A 375 -18.52 0.23 -17.35
CA TYR A 375 -19.90 0.33 -16.87
C TYR A 375 -19.94 0.61 -15.37
N ALA A 376 -21.09 1.04 -14.87
CA ALA A 376 -21.33 1.34 -13.47
C ALA A 376 -22.50 0.51 -12.94
N TYR A 377 -22.38 -0.03 -11.73
CA TYR A 377 -23.52 -0.47 -10.94
C TYR A 377 -23.90 0.63 -9.99
N THR A 378 -25.15 1.07 -10.02
CA THR A 378 -25.72 1.97 -9.01
C THR A 378 -26.75 1.19 -8.22
N PHE A 379 -26.73 1.31 -6.90
CA PHE A 379 -27.65 0.57 -6.04
C PHE A 379 -27.90 1.31 -4.72
N VAL A 380 -28.93 0.89 -4.00
CA VAL A 380 -29.26 1.34 -2.65
C VAL A 380 -29.14 0.16 -1.70
N ASN A 381 -28.36 0.29 -0.63
CA ASN A 381 -28.22 -0.76 0.37
C ASN A 381 -29.31 -0.62 1.45
N ARG A 382 -30.25 -1.57 1.50
CA ARG A 382 -31.37 -1.57 2.49
C ARG A 382 -30.87 -1.68 3.92
N THR A 383 -29.91 -2.58 4.18
CA THR A 383 -29.41 -2.85 5.52
C THR A 383 -28.72 -1.62 6.12
N MET A 384 -27.95 -0.89 5.30
CA MET A 384 -27.36 0.39 5.70
C MET A 384 -28.45 1.43 5.98
N ALA A 385 -29.47 1.54 5.12
CA ALA A 385 -30.57 2.47 5.31
C ALA A 385 -31.30 2.24 6.64
N GLN A 386 -31.61 0.98 6.96
CA GLN A 386 -32.28 0.59 8.19
C GLN A 386 -31.43 0.90 9.44
N LYS A 387 -30.13 0.58 9.40
CA LYS A 387 -29.21 0.90 10.50
C LYS A 387 -29.12 2.42 10.74
N GLN A 388 -29.10 3.22 9.68
CA GLN A 388 -29.06 4.68 9.79
C GLN A 388 -30.37 5.26 10.34
N LEU A 389 -31.53 4.75 9.89
CA LEU A 389 -32.85 5.13 10.42
C LEU A 389 -32.96 4.79 11.92
N ALA A 390 -32.53 3.60 12.32
CA ALA A 390 -32.50 3.19 13.72
C ALA A 390 -31.58 4.08 14.57
N ALA A 391 -30.38 4.40 14.05
CA ALA A 391 -29.44 5.31 14.72
C ALA A 391 -30.01 6.74 14.86
N ALA A 392 -30.68 7.25 13.83
CA ALA A 392 -31.33 8.56 13.86
C ALA A 392 -32.49 8.59 14.87
N ALA A 393 -33.32 7.55 14.92
CA ALA A 393 -34.40 7.42 15.90
C ALA A 393 -33.86 7.37 17.34
N ALA A 394 -32.76 6.64 17.58
CA ALA A 394 -32.08 6.60 18.87
C ALA A 394 -31.47 7.96 19.28
N ALA A 395 -30.90 8.70 18.33
CA ALA A 395 -30.38 10.05 18.57
C ALA A 395 -31.50 11.03 18.91
N SER A 396 -32.63 10.98 18.19
CA SER A 396 -33.79 11.83 18.47
C SER A 396 -34.46 11.51 19.81
N SER A 397 -34.57 10.23 20.19
CA SER A 397 -35.13 9.83 21.49
C SER A 397 -34.24 10.24 22.66
N SER A 398 -32.92 10.13 22.53
CA SER A 398 -31.97 10.61 23.55
C SER A 398 -31.99 12.14 23.71
N SER A 399 -32.16 12.88 22.61
CA SER A 399 -32.29 14.35 22.62
C SER A 399 -33.58 14.81 23.31
N LEU A 400 -34.71 14.16 23.01
CA LEU A 400 -36.00 14.37 23.70
C LEU A 400 -35.90 14.10 25.20
N HIS A 401 -35.21 13.03 25.60
CA HIS A 401 -35.03 12.71 27.01
C HIS A 401 -34.14 13.72 27.73
N HIS A 402 -33.09 14.23 27.07
CA HIS A 402 -32.24 15.31 27.61
C HIS A 402 -33.02 16.63 27.76
N GLN A 403 -33.88 16.98 26.80
CA GLN A 403 -34.70 18.19 26.86
C GLN A 403 -35.79 18.13 27.95
N GLN A 404 -36.39 16.95 28.17
CA GLN A 404 -37.33 16.74 29.28
C GLN A 404 -36.65 16.82 30.65
N HIS A 405 -35.40 16.36 30.77
CA HIS A 405 -34.63 16.47 32.02
C HIS A 405 -34.24 17.91 32.35
N GLN A 406 -33.94 18.74 31.35
CA GLN A 406 -33.65 20.17 31.54
C GLN A 406 -34.90 20.98 31.94
N ARG A 407 -36.09 20.61 31.47
CA ARG A 407 -37.36 21.27 31.86
C ARG A 407 -37.87 20.91 33.27
N ARG A 408 -37.30 19.88 33.92
CA ARG A 408 -37.69 19.44 35.27
C ARG A 408 -36.77 19.94 36.39
N ARG A 409 -35.80 20.82 36.10
CA ARG A 409 -35.02 21.49 37.16
C ARG A 409 -35.84 22.66 37.72
N PRO A 410 -36.24 22.64 39.01
CA PRO A 410 -36.86 23.81 39.64
C PRO A 410 -35.82 24.93 39.77
N VAL A 411 -36.26 26.18 39.55
CA VAL A 411 -35.49 27.42 39.72
C VAL A 411 -35.16 27.65 41.19
#